data_AF-A0A1V9G643-F1
#
_entry.id   AF-A0A1V9G643-F1
#
_cell.length_a   1.000
_cell.length_b   1.000
_cell.length_c   1.000
_cell.angle_alpha   90.00
_cell.angle_beta   90.00
_cell.angle_gamma   90.00
#
_symmetry.space_group_name_H-M   'P 1'
#
loop_
_entity.id
_entity.type
_entity.pdbx_description
1 polymer ?
#
loop_
_entity_poly.entity_id
_entity_poly.type
_entity_poly.pdbx_seq_one_letter_code
_entity_poly.pdbx_strand_id
1 'polypeptide(L)'
;MPLQEKLAFDAKHISETKEIDHQREHFQSFSNNFYKLAKAVKLSDQPVYQAYCPMKKAFWLSSEAAIKNPYFGAQMLTCGKVSDTIK
;
A
#
# COMPACT_ATOMS: atom_id res chain seq x y z
N MET A 1 12.92 14.04 -7.03
CA MET A 1 12.56 13.86 -5.61
C MET A 1 13.07 12.53 -5.10
N PRO A 2 13.95 12.55 -4.07
CA PRO A 2 14.27 11.41 -3.22
C PRO A 2 13.04 10.60 -2.77
N LEU A 3 13.25 9.31 -2.47
CA LEU A 3 12.20 8.39 -2.06
C LEU A 3 11.46 8.87 -0.81
N GLN A 4 12.21 9.39 0.17
CA GLN A 4 11.66 9.93 1.42
C GLN A 4 10.68 11.09 1.17
N GLU A 5 11.01 12.01 0.27
CA GLU A 5 10.13 13.13 -0.06
C GLU A 5 8.84 12.66 -0.75
N LYS A 6 8.91 11.64 -1.60
CA LYS A 6 7.71 11.05 -2.22
C LYS A 6 6.79 10.43 -1.19
N LEU A 7 7.35 9.66 -0.26
CA LEU A 7 6.58 9.06 0.84
C LEU A 7 5.93 10.11 1.73
N ALA A 8 6.67 11.17 2.09
CA ALA A 8 6.15 12.26 2.89
C ALA A 8 5.05 13.05 2.15
N PHE A 9 5.23 13.29 0.85
CA PHE A 9 4.25 13.96 -0.01
C PHE A 9 2.92 13.18 -0.03
N ASP A 10 2.97 11.88 -0.33
CA ASP A 10 1.76 11.05 -0.39
C ASP A 10 1.09 10.93 0.99
N ALA A 11 1.87 10.71 2.06
CA ALA A 11 1.34 10.64 3.42
C ALA A 11 0.63 11.93 3.84
N LYS A 12 1.20 13.09 3.50
CA LYS A 12 0.59 14.39 3.77
C LYS A 12 -0.75 14.54 3.05
N HIS A 13 -0.80 14.26 1.74
CA HIS A 13 -2.04 14.39 0.97
C HIS A 13 -3.12 13.41 1.39
N ILE A 14 -2.75 12.19 1.82
CA ILE A 14 -3.69 11.24 2.45
C ILE A 14 -4.31 11.86 3.72
N SER A 15 -3.51 12.54 4.55
CA SER A 15 -3.97 13.10 5.82
C SER A 15 -4.77 14.41 5.71
N GLU A 16 -4.59 15.17 4.63
CA GLU A 16 -5.19 16.51 4.45
C GLU A 16 -6.62 16.48 3.90
N THR A 17 -7.08 15.34 3.39
CA THR A 17 -8.42 15.19 2.82
C THR A 17 -9.24 14.15 3.59
N LYS A 18 -10.56 14.36 3.62
CA LYS A 18 -11.52 13.34 4.10
C LYS A 18 -12.13 12.52 2.96
N GLU A 19 -11.87 12.91 1.72
CA GLU A 19 -12.37 12.23 0.53
C GLU A 19 -11.58 10.93 0.30
N ILE A 20 -12.23 9.80 0.55
CA ILE A 20 -11.59 8.48 0.52
C ILE A 20 -10.97 8.15 -0.86
N ASP A 21 -11.58 8.62 -1.94
CA ASP A 21 -11.08 8.36 -3.29
C ASP A 21 -9.77 9.11 -3.56
N HIS A 22 -9.64 10.36 -3.10
CA HIS A 22 -8.37 11.09 -3.13
C HIS A 22 -7.30 10.41 -2.25
N GLN A 23 -7.68 9.93 -1.06
CA GLN A 23 -6.75 9.19 -0.20
C GLN A 23 -6.23 7.93 -0.91
N ARG A 24 -7.10 7.20 -1.61
CA ARG A 24 -6.75 5.96 -2.34
C ARG A 24 -5.77 6.20 -3.50
N GLU A 25 -5.88 7.34 -4.18
CA GLU A 25 -4.95 7.72 -5.25
C GLU A 25 -3.53 7.91 -4.71
N HIS A 26 -3.38 8.72 -3.65
CA HIS A 26 -2.09 8.89 -2.99
C HIS A 26 -1.60 7.61 -2.32
N PHE A 27 -2.50 6.80 -1.77
CA PHE A 27 -2.15 5.51 -1.15
C PHE A 27 -1.55 4.53 -2.17
N GLN A 28 -1.99 4.55 -3.42
CA GLN A 28 -1.39 3.73 -4.48
C GLN A 28 0.07 4.15 -4.76
N SER A 29 0.34 5.46 -4.89
CA SER A 29 1.71 5.97 -5.05
C SER A 29 2.58 5.65 -3.82
N PHE A 30 2.04 5.91 -2.63
CA PHE A 30 2.70 5.62 -1.36
C PHE A 30 3.11 4.15 -1.29
N SER A 31 2.18 3.23 -1.54
CA SER A 31 2.41 1.80 -1.46
C SER A 31 3.52 1.31 -2.40
N ASN A 32 3.58 1.85 -3.62
CA ASN A 32 4.63 1.51 -4.58
C ASN A 32 6.01 2.00 -4.12
N ASN A 33 6.09 3.20 -3.56
CA ASN A 33 7.34 3.75 -3.03
C ASN A 33 7.75 3.05 -1.73
N PHE A 34 6.79 2.71 -0.88
CA PHE A 34 7.03 2.04 0.39
C PHE A 34 7.50 0.60 0.18
N TYR A 35 7.00 -0.09 -0.86
CA TYR A 35 7.56 -1.37 -1.29
C TYR A 35 9.04 -1.29 -1.67
N LYS A 36 9.46 -0.24 -2.39
CA LYS A 36 10.89 -0.05 -2.72
C LYS A 36 11.74 0.11 -1.47
N LEU A 37 11.25 0.88 -0.49
CA LEU A 37 11.90 1.01 0.81
C LEU A 37 11.96 -0.36 1.52
N ALA A 38 10.85 -1.08 1.54
CA ALA A 38 10.72 -2.40 2.18
C ALA A 38 11.68 -3.45 1.62
N LYS A 39 12.05 -3.37 0.33
CA LYS A 39 13.04 -4.25 -0.29
C LYS A 39 14.48 -3.82 -0.03
N ALA A 40 14.70 -2.55 0.31
CA ALA A 40 16.04 -1.99 0.52
C ALA A 40 16.49 -2.07 1.98
N VAL A 41 15.55 -2.06 2.94
CA VAL A 41 15.83 -2.12 4.37
C VAL A 41 14.95 -3.13 5.07
N LYS A 42 15.43 -3.72 6.16
CA LYS A 42 14.62 -4.57 7.02
C LYS A 42 13.60 -3.72 7.78
N LEU A 43 12.32 -3.83 7.43
CA LEU A 43 11.23 -3.05 8.05
C LEU A 43 10.69 -3.67 9.34
N SER A 44 10.73 -4.99 9.45
CA SER A 44 10.11 -5.74 10.55
C SER A 44 10.85 -7.08 10.74
N ASP A 45 10.75 -7.66 11.93
CA ASP A 45 11.14 -9.05 12.18
C ASP A 45 10.08 -10.05 11.70
N GLN A 46 8.87 -9.57 11.42
CA GLN A 46 7.78 -10.36 10.85
C GLN A 46 7.67 -10.15 9.34
N PRO A 47 7.21 -11.16 8.58
CA PRO A 47 7.00 -11.02 7.15
C PRO A 47 6.04 -9.88 6.82
N VAL A 48 6.37 -9.11 5.78
CA VAL A 48 5.50 -8.10 5.18
C VAL A 48 5.02 -8.60 3.84
N TYR A 49 3.72 -8.63 3.64
CA TYR A 49 3.08 -9.15 2.44
C TYR A 49 2.75 -7.99 1.50
N GLN A 50 3.19 -8.09 0.25
CA GLN A 50 2.69 -7.23 -0.81
C GLN A 50 1.47 -7.88 -1.44
N ALA A 51 0.33 -7.20 -1.41
CA ALA A 51 -0.89 -7.64 -2.06
C ALA A 51 -1.19 -6.80 -3.31
N TYR A 52 -1.91 -7.40 -4.24
CA TYR A 52 -2.28 -6.82 -5.53
C TYR A 52 -3.78 -6.91 -5.78
N CYS A 53 -4.36 -5.80 -6.25
CA CYS A 53 -5.74 -5.74 -6.70
C CYS A 53 -5.77 -5.73 -8.24
N PRO A 54 -6.30 -6.78 -8.90
CA PRO A 54 -6.34 -6.87 -10.36
C PRO A 54 -7.27 -5.84 -11.00
N MET A 55 -8.32 -5.41 -10.30
CA MET A 55 -9.29 -4.44 -10.82
C MET A 55 -8.75 -3.01 -10.84
N LYS A 56 -8.09 -2.58 -9.75
CA LYS A 56 -7.50 -1.24 -9.66
C LYS A 56 -6.07 -1.19 -10.24
N LYS A 57 -5.47 -2.34 -10.54
CA LYS A 57 -4.06 -2.47 -10.96
C LYS A 57 -3.12 -1.78 -9.97
N ALA A 58 -3.35 -2.03 -8.68
CA ALA A 58 -2.69 -1.34 -7.58
C ALA A 58 -2.18 -2.34 -6.54
N PHE A 59 -1.12 -1.95 -5.83
CA PHE A 59 -0.45 -2.75 -4.81
C PHE A 59 -0.55 -2.08 -3.44
N TRP A 60 -0.51 -2.87 -2.38
CA TRP A 60 -0.36 -2.39 -1.00
C TRP A 60 0.45 -3.36 -0.15
N LEU A 61 0.96 -2.88 0.98
CA LEU A 61 1.67 -3.69 1.97
C LEU A 61 0.76 -4.01 3.15
N SER A 62 0.91 -5.20 3.71
CA SER A 62 0.17 -5.72 4.85
C SER A 62 1.10 -6.49 5.78
N SER A 63 0.89 -6.38 7.09
CA SER A 63 1.53 -7.23 8.09
C SER A 63 0.84 -8.59 8.25
N GLU A 64 -0.35 -8.75 7.66
CA GLU A 64 -1.13 -9.98 7.67
C GLU A 64 -1.19 -10.59 6.26
N ALA A 65 -1.15 -11.92 6.17
CA ALA A 65 -1.36 -12.64 4.91
C ALA A 65 -2.82 -12.57 4.41
N ALA A 66 -3.77 -12.28 5.30
CA ALA A 66 -5.18 -12.13 4.94
C ALA A 66 -5.40 -10.86 4.10
N ILE A 67 -6.13 -11.00 3.00
CA ILE A 67 -6.44 -9.89 2.09
C ILE A 67 -7.53 -8.99 2.69
N LYS A 68 -7.18 -7.72 2.91
CA LYS A 68 -8.10 -6.62 3.24
C LYS A 68 -7.89 -5.49 2.23
N ASN A 69 -8.67 -5.48 1.16
CA ASN A 69 -8.50 -4.59 0.02
C ASN A 69 -8.91 -3.13 0.37
N PRO A 70 -7.98 -2.16 0.35
CA PRO A 70 -8.27 -0.78 0.73
C PRO A 70 -9.00 0.02 -0.36
N TYR A 71 -9.01 -0.47 -1.61
CA TYR A 71 -9.52 0.28 -2.77
C TYR A 71 -11.03 0.16 -2.98
N PHE A 72 -11.65 -0.93 -2.50
CA PHE A 72 -13.08 -1.20 -2.72
C PHE A 72 -13.89 -1.37 -1.42
N GLY A 73 -13.27 -1.16 -0.26
CA GLY A 73 -13.93 -1.23 1.04
C GLY A 73 -14.68 -2.54 1.26
N ALA A 74 -15.86 -2.46 1.86
CA ALA A 74 -16.67 -3.64 2.20
C ALA A 74 -17.17 -4.44 0.98
N GLN A 75 -17.28 -3.80 -0.19
CA GLN A 75 -17.82 -4.46 -1.39
C GLN A 75 -16.91 -5.58 -1.90
N MET A 76 -15.59 -5.46 -1.70
CA MET A 76 -14.62 -6.44 -2.18
C MET A 76 -13.44 -6.60 -1.22
N LEU A 77 -13.73 -6.62 0.09
CA LEU A 77 -12.70 -6.61 1.14
C LEU A 77 -11.69 -7.76 1.00
N THR A 78 -12.13 -8.93 0.55
CA THR A 78 -11.28 -10.12 0.39
C THR A 78 -10.73 -10.30 -1.03
N CYS A 79 -11.01 -9.36 -1.94
CA CYS A 79 -10.57 -9.44 -3.33
C CYS A 79 -9.13 -8.96 -3.50
N GLY A 80 -8.26 -9.86 -3.96
CA GLY A 80 -6.85 -9.57 -4.21
C GLY A 80 -6.02 -10.84 -4.07
N LYS A 81 -4.72 -10.71 -4.25
CA LYS A 81 -3.78 -11.80 -4.02
C LYS A 81 -2.47 -11.28 -3.45
N VAL A 82 -1.83 -12.09 -2.61
CA VAL A 82 -0.44 -11.83 -2.22
C VAL A 82 0.44 -12.03 -3.46
N SER A 83 1.22 -11.00 -3.80
CA SER A 83 2.12 -10.96 -4.95
C SER A 83 3.58 -11.16 -4.55
N ASP A 84 3.98 -10.71 -3.36
CA ASP A 84 5.33 -10.91 -2.82
C ASP A 84 5.29 -11.02 -1.29
N THR A 85 6.31 -11.62 -0.70
CA THR A 85 6.54 -11.69 0.75
C THR A 85 7.96 -11.24 1.06
N ILE A 86 8.07 -10.14 1.80
CA ILE A 86 9.32 -9.54 2.26
C ILE A 86 9.62 -10.11 3.65
N LYS A 87 10.84 -10.61 3.86
CA LYS A 87 11.31 -11.21 5.11
C LYS A 87 12.47 -10.41 5.69
#